data_AF-A0A1Y3CBR6-F1
#
_entry.id   AF-A0A1Y3CBR6-F1
#
_cell.length_a   1.000
_cell.length_b   1.000
_cell.length_c   1.000
_cell.angle_alpha   90.00
_cell.angle_beta   90.00
_cell.angle_gamma   90.00
#
_symmetry.space_group_name_H-M   'P 1'
#
loop_
_entity.id
_entity.type
_entity.pdbx_description
1 polymer ?
#
loop_
_entity_poly.entity_id
_entity_poly.type
_entity_poly.pdbx_seq_one_letter_code
_entity_poly.pdbx_strand_id
1 'polypeptide(L)'
;MLKMMIGTLLSIFIIVSANLLHIWDEATNSEKIKEYLFELGMIPQHIHIEYHYWGQETAYWEWLGLVKQVQMQVAEVSLMLCVDSEIDQDVLDEKNWMTEHYIPAEFISSCLLAAPDVHVQALQAIKSLRIALNTKHIFDGLDALKLQELAQYEAEKPFVLILDHPADIKVLKKIEHNFSQSSIEAHHYLFSQLGLGHTQHLAKIFGFMLGMNFPEDMFAMVFTADYAQTQVFIGAEFSE
;
A
#
# COMPACT_ATOMS: atom_id res chain seq x y z
N MET A 1 3.16 8.17 23.92
CA MET A 1 2.06 9.14 24.02
C MET A 1 2.31 10.22 22.97
N LEU A 2 1.66 10.12 21.81
CA LEU A 2 1.80 11.08 20.72
C LEU A 2 1.12 12.39 21.15
N LYS A 3 1.90 13.43 21.47
CA LYS A 3 1.36 14.79 21.59
C LYS A 3 1.41 15.43 20.22
N MET A 4 0.31 15.35 19.46
CA MET A 4 0.12 16.23 18.31
C MET A 4 -0.08 17.65 18.83
N MET A 5 0.84 18.56 18.50
CA MET A 5 0.66 19.99 18.79
C MET A 5 -0.41 20.60 17.88
N ILE A 6 -0.95 21.71 18.37
CA ILE A 6 -1.86 22.65 17.72
C ILE A 6 -1.33 22.97 16.31
N GLY A 7 -1.85 22.32 15.27
CA GLY A 7 -1.53 22.63 13.86
C GLY A 7 -1.45 21.43 12.93
N THR A 8 -1.04 20.24 13.39
CA THR A 8 -0.98 19.05 12.54
C THR A 8 -2.30 18.28 12.62
N LEU A 9 -2.90 17.97 11.46
CA LEU A 9 -4.13 17.16 11.38
C LEU A 9 -3.78 15.68 11.14
N LEU A 10 -4.62 14.79 11.67
CA LEU A 10 -4.59 13.37 11.34
C LEU A 10 -5.73 13.09 10.35
N SER A 11 -5.36 12.74 9.13
CA SER A 11 -6.29 12.27 8.10
C SER A 11 -6.27 10.74 8.12
N ILE A 12 -7.42 10.11 8.31
CA ILE A 12 -7.57 8.65 8.33
C ILE A 12 -8.30 8.25 7.07
N PHE A 13 -7.60 7.58 6.17
CA PHE A 13 -8.15 7.05 4.94
C PHE A 13 -8.50 5.58 5.13
N ILE A 14 -9.79 5.26 5.10
CA ILE A 14 -10.30 3.90 5.27
C ILE A 14 -10.67 3.37 3.89
N ILE A 15 -9.84 2.46 3.40
CA ILE A 15 -9.96 1.84 2.08
C ILE A 15 -10.63 0.48 2.27
N VAL A 16 -11.78 0.30 1.63
CA VAL A 16 -12.60 -0.90 1.68
C VAL A 16 -13.02 -1.35 0.28
N SER A 17 -13.42 -2.61 0.16
CA SER A 17 -13.95 -3.13 -1.10
C SER A 17 -15.22 -2.39 -1.50
N ALA A 18 -15.40 -2.15 -2.80
CA ALA A 18 -16.61 -1.55 -3.36
C ALA A 18 -17.90 -2.30 -3.00
N ASN A 19 -17.81 -3.59 -2.68
CA ASN A 19 -18.96 -4.40 -2.24
C ASN A 19 -19.57 -3.88 -0.92
N LEU A 20 -18.80 -3.15 -0.11
CA LEU A 20 -19.27 -2.60 1.17
C LEU A 20 -19.99 -1.24 1.04
N LEU A 21 -19.99 -0.61 -0.14
CA LEU A 21 -20.47 0.77 -0.35
C LEU A 21 -21.90 1.02 0.17
N HIS A 22 -22.79 0.03 0.06
CA HIS A 22 -24.20 0.18 0.43
C HIS A 22 -24.55 -0.38 1.81
N ILE A 23 -23.61 -1.06 2.47
CA ILE A 23 -23.83 -1.69 3.78
C ILE A 23 -22.99 -1.05 4.89
N TRP A 24 -21.92 -0.33 4.53
CA TRP A 24 -21.02 0.28 5.49
C TRP A 24 -21.61 1.58 6.08
N ASP A 25 -21.84 1.57 7.39
CA ASP A 25 -22.28 2.76 8.13
C ASP A 25 -21.08 3.66 8.49
N GLU A 26 -20.75 4.59 7.61
CA GLU A 26 -19.65 5.54 7.83
C GLU A 26 -19.84 6.41 9.06
N ALA A 27 -21.08 6.81 9.38
CA ALA A 27 -21.36 7.73 10.47
C ALA A 27 -21.04 7.07 11.82
N THR A 28 -21.63 5.90 12.05
CA THR A 28 -21.43 5.13 13.28
C THR A 28 -19.97 4.69 13.43
N ASN A 29 -19.31 4.24 12.35
CA ASN A 29 -17.92 3.82 12.42
C ASN A 29 -16.97 5.01 12.66
N SER A 30 -17.22 6.16 12.03
CA SER A 30 -16.41 7.37 12.26
C SER A 30 -16.53 7.89 13.68
N GLU A 31 -17.73 7.83 14.27
CA GLU A 31 -17.95 8.21 15.66
C GLU A 31 -17.12 7.33 16.60
N LYS A 32 -17.21 5.99 16.46
CA LYS A 32 -16.43 5.04 17.25
C LYS A 32 -14.92 5.26 17.14
N ILE A 33 -14.41 5.52 15.93
CA ILE A 33 -12.98 5.78 15.70
C ILE A 33 -12.57 7.08 16.41
N LYS A 34 -13.38 8.14 16.28
CA LYS A 34 -13.10 9.42 16.93
C LYS A 34 -13.16 9.33 18.45
N GLU A 35 -14.13 8.59 19.00
CA GLU A 35 -14.23 8.31 20.43
C GLU A 35 -13.00 7.57 20.94
N TYR A 36 -12.60 6.50 20.27
CA TYR A 36 -11.40 5.74 20.63
C TYR A 36 -10.13 6.61 20.61
N LEU A 37 -9.93 7.42 19.56
CA LEU A 37 -8.77 8.31 19.46
C LEU A 37 -8.83 9.45 20.50
N PHE A 38 -10.03 9.92 20.83
CA PHE A 38 -10.23 10.88 21.91
C PHE A 38 -9.83 10.31 23.27
N GLU A 39 -10.20 9.06 23.56
CA GLU A 39 -9.76 8.35 24.77
C GLU A 39 -8.23 8.18 24.83
N LEU A 40 -7.57 8.07 23.67
CA LEU A 40 -6.11 8.08 23.55
C LEU A 40 -5.47 9.47 23.68
N GLY A 41 -6.28 10.52 23.85
CA GLY A 41 -5.85 11.90 24.09
C GLY A 41 -5.76 12.76 22.81
N MET A 42 -6.31 12.30 21.68
CA MET A 42 -6.41 13.12 20.47
C MET A 42 -7.59 14.10 20.56
N ILE A 43 -7.44 15.23 19.87
CA ILE A 43 -8.49 16.26 19.77
C ILE A 43 -9.39 15.91 18.57
N PRO A 44 -10.70 15.66 18.74
CA PRO A 44 -11.57 15.21 17.64
C PRO A 44 -11.61 16.17 16.43
N GLN A 45 -11.43 17.47 16.68
CA GLN A 45 -11.38 18.50 15.64
C GLN A 45 -10.12 18.39 14.75
N HIS A 46 -9.09 17.67 15.20
CA HIS A 46 -7.87 17.41 14.44
C HIS A 46 -7.92 16.09 13.68
N ILE A 47 -9.06 15.37 13.72
CA ILE A 47 -9.23 14.07 13.08
C ILE A 47 -10.19 14.22 11.89
N HIS A 48 -9.65 14.02 10.69
CA HIS A 48 -10.42 13.85 9.47
C HIS A 48 -10.49 12.36 9.13
N ILE A 49 -11.66 11.87 8.69
CA ILE A 49 -11.85 10.48 8.27
C ILE A 49 -12.51 10.52 6.90
N GLU A 50 -11.94 9.80 5.95
CA GLU A 50 -12.45 9.65 4.59
C GLU A 50 -12.49 8.16 4.23
N TYR A 51 -13.60 7.72 3.64
CA TYR A 51 -13.80 6.35 3.18
C TYR A 51 -13.61 6.25 1.67
N HIS A 52 -12.93 5.21 1.23
CA HIS A 52 -12.70 4.89 -0.17
C HIS A 52 -13.20 3.48 -0.47
N TYR A 53 -14.10 3.36 -1.44
CA TYR A 53 -14.69 2.09 -1.86
C TYR A 53 -14.16 1.75 -3.24
N TRP A 54 -13.28 0.75 -3.32
CA TRP A 54 -12.57 0.44 -4.57
C TRP A 54 -12.88 -0.96 -5.09
N GLY A 55 -13.07 -1.05 -6.40
CA GLY A 55 -13.21 -2.31 -7.11
C GLY A 55 -11.85 -2.86 -7.52
N GLN A 56 -11.76 -4.18 -7.70
CA GLN A 56 -10.52 -4.89 -8.02
C GLN A 56 -9.76 -4.31 -9.22
N GLU A 57 -10.48 -3.86 -10.25
CA GLU A 57 -9.87 -3.34 -11.49
C GLU A 57 -9.20 -1.98 -11.32
N THR A 58 -9.75 -1.11 -10.46
CA THR A 58 -9.29 0.29 -10.31
C THR A 58 -8.46 0.50 -9.04
N ALA A 59 -8.58 -0.37 -8.05
CA ALA A 59 -8.00 -0.22 -6.71
C ALA A 59 -6.52 0.20 -6.70
N TYR A 60 -5.68 -0.40 -7.56
CA TYR A 60 -4.26 -0.06 -7.58
C TYR A 60 -3.99 1.37 -8.06
N TRP A 61 -4.71 1.85 -9.09
CA TRP A 61 -4.52 3.21 -9.57
C TRP A 61 -5.11 4.25 -8.61
N GLU A 62 -6.27 3.96 -8.01
CA GLU A 62 -6.86 4.80 -6.97
C GLU A 62 -5.91 4.93 -5.77
N TRP A 63 -5.25 3.84 -5.37
CA TRP A 63 -4.21 3.85 -4.34
C TRP A 63 -3.05 4.79 -4.70
N LEU A 64 -2.50 4.70 -5.91
CA LEU A 64 -1.44 5.62 -6.35
C LEU A 64 -1.91 7.08 -6.39
N GLY A 65 -3.16 7.32 -6.78
CA GLY A 65 -3.80 8.63 -6.74
C GLY A 65 -3.88 9.19 -5.32
N LEU A 66 -4.28 8.36 -4.36
CA LEU A 66 -4.36 8.73 -2.95
C LEU A 66 -2.98 9.00 -2.34
N VAL A 67 -1.97 8.17 -2.64
CA VAL A 67 -0.59 8.44 -2.21
C VAL A 67 -0.09 9.78 -2.78
N LYS A 68 -0.42 10.09 -4.05
CA LYS A 68 -0.11 11.37 -4.67
C LYS A 68 -0.85 12.54 -4.01
N GLN A 69 -2.10 12.35 -3.59
CA GLN A 69 -2.84 13.35 -2.82
C GLN A 69 -2.15 13.63 -1.48
N VAL A 70 -1.70 12.58 -0.77
CA VAL A 70 -0.95 12.72 0.49
C VAL A 70 0.32 13.54 0.30
N GLN A 71 1.03 13.36 -0.82
CA GLN A 71 2.22 14.16 -1.14
C GLN A 71 1.93 15.67 -1.23
N MET A 72 0.70 16.07 -1.55
CA MET A 72 0.30 17.48 -1.69
C MET A 72 -0.22 18.09 -0.38
N GLN A 73 -0.37 17.31 0.68
CA GLN A 73 -0.89 17.80 1.96
C GLN A 73 0.14 18.65 2.71
N VAL A 74 -0.36 19.66 3.43
CA VAL A 74 0.45 20.55 4.26
C VAL A 74 0.03 20.40 5.71
N ALA A 75 1.00 20.10 6.57
CA ALA A 75 0.77 19.89 8.00
C ALA A 75 -0.28 18.80 8.31
N GLU A 76 -0.38 17.76 7.48
CA GLU A 76 -1.22 16.59 7.76
C GLU A 76 -0.38 15.32 7.77
N VAL A 77 -0.77 14.40 8.65
CA VAL A 77 -0.29 13.03 8.65
C VAL A 77 -1.45 12.12 8.29
N SER A 78 -1.20 11.17 7.40
CA SER A 78 -2.22 10.32 6.80
C SER A 78 -2.06 8.89 7.27
N LEU A 79 -3.01 8.41 8.07
CA LEU A 79 -3.14 7.00 8.44
C LEU A 79 -3.96 6.30 7.36
N MET A 80 -3.31 5.41 6.62
CA MET A 80 -3.98 4.57 5.62
C MET A 80 -4.38 3.26 6.28
N LEU A 81 -5.65 2.90 6.19
CA LEU A 81 -6.19 1.62 6.63
C LEU A 81 -6.79 0.93 5.41
N CYS A 82 -6.26 -0.23 5.03
CA CYS A 82 -6.81 -1.04 3.96
C CYS A 82 -7.44 -2.29 4.56
N VAL A 83 -8.75 -2.47 4.37
CA VAL A 83 -9.52 -3.58 4.90
C VAL A 83 -10.29 -4.22 3.75
N ASP A 84 -10.04 -5.50 3.50
CA ASP A 84 -10.85 -6.30 2.58
C ASP A 84 -11.47 -7.44 3.38
N SER A 85 -12.79 -7.40 3.50
CA SER A 85 -13.57 -8.35 4.28
C SER A 85 -14.93 -8.51 3.63
N GLU A 86 -15.35 -9.77 3.45
CA GLU A 86 -16.68 -10.14 2.96
C GLU A 86 -17.42 -10.99 3.99
N ILE A 87 -17.05 -10.90 5.29
CA ILE A 87 -17.62 -11.71 6.38
C ILE A 87 -18.99 -11.19 6.85
N ASP A 88 -19.56 -10.19 6.16
CA ASP A 88 -20.94 -9.77 6.38
C ASP A 88 -21.94 -10.84 5.90
N GLN A 89 -23.00 -11.11 6.67
CA GLN A 89 -23.92 -12.21 6.38
C GLN A 89 -24.66 -12.04 5.05
N ASP A 90 -25.08 -10.81 4.72
CA ASP A 90 -25.81 -10.56 3.47
C ASP A 90 -24.87 -10.76 2.26
N VAL A 91 -23.60 -10.35 2.40
CA VAL A 91 -22.56 -10.59 1.40
C VAL A 91 -22.26 -12.08 1.24
N LEU A 92 -22.10 -12.81 2.35
CA LEU A 92 -21.84 -14.26 2.32
C LEU A 92 -22.99 -15.02 1.66
N ASP A 93 -24.24 -14.68 1.96
CA ASP A 93 -25.41 -15.31 1.36
C ASP A 93 -25.41 -15.11 -0.16
N GLU A 94 -25.17 -13.88 -0.63
CA GLU A 94 -25.04 -13.57 -2.06
C GLU A 94 -23.92 -14.40 -2.74
N LYS A 95 -22.72 -14.43 -2.14
CA LYS A 95 -21.56 -15.13 -2.72
C LYS A 95 -21.73 -16.65 -2.72
N ASN A 96 -22.31 -17.21 -1.65
CA ASN A 96 -22.59 -18.65 -1.55
C ASN A 96 -23.63 -19.11 -2.58
N TRP A 97 -24.58 -18.25 -2.96
CA TRP A 97 -25.50 -18.54 -4.06
C TRP A 97 -24.80 -18.62 -5.42
N MET A 98 -23.76 -17.81 -5.61
CA MET A 98 -23.07 -17.66 -6.90
C MET A 98 -21.91 -18.64 -7.10
N THR A 99 -21.26 -19.09 -6.02
CA THR A 99 -20.05 -19.93 -6.08
C THR A 99 -20.15 -21.09 -5.10
N GLU A 100 -20.10 -22.32 -5.62
CA GLU A 100 -20.02 -23.52 -4.80
C GLU A 100 -18.70 -23.52 -4.01
N HIS A 101 -18.77 -23.68 -2.69
CA HIS A 101 -17.62 -23.60 -1.77
C HIS A 101 -16.92 -22.24 -1.72
N TYR A 102 -17.69 -21.14 -1.76
CA TYR A 102 -17.14 -19.83 -1.45
C TYR A 102 -16.52 -19.82 -0.03
N ILE A 103 -15.32 -19.25 0.06
CA ILE A 103 -14.55 -19.09 1.29
C ILE A 103 -14.25 -17.60 1.40
N PRO A 104 -14.80 -16.88 2.39
CA PRO A 104 -14.42 -15.49 2.62
C PRO A 104 -13.00 -15.41 3.18
N ALA A 105 -12.32 -14.30 2.91
CA ALA A 105 -11.08 -13.94 3.60
C ALA A 105 -11.22 -12.55 4.21
N GLU A 106 -10.40 -12.29 5.23
CA GLU A 106 -10.27 -10.98 5.83
C GLU A 106 -8.79 -10.63 5.96
N PHE A 107 -8.42 -9.46 5.46
CA PHE A 107 -7.11 -8.92 5.72
C PHE A 107 -7.20 -7.42 5.97
N ILE A 108 -6.35 -6.98 6.89
CA ILE A 108 -6.15 -5.58 7.24
C ILE A 108 -4.68 -5.23 7.09
N SER A 109 -4.42 -4.05 6.55
CA SER A 109 -3.10 -3.44 6.57
C SER A 109 -3.21 -1.97 6.92
N SER A 110 -2.12 -1.44 7.47
CA SER A 110 -2.04 -0.04 7.82
C SER A 110 -0.65 0.52 7.57
N CYS A 111 -0.59 1.80 7.23
CA CYS A 111 0.65 2.55 7.18
C CYS A 111 0.40 4.02 7.49
N LEU A 112 1.46 4.71 7.91
CA LEU A 112 1.43 6.14 8.15
C LEU A 112 2.27 6.82 7.07
N LEU A 113 1.67 7.78 6.37
CA LEU A 113 2.31 8.54 5.31
C LEU A 113 2.19 10.04 5.62
N ALA A 114 3.16 10.81 5.18
CA ALA A 114 3.10 12.26 5.20
C ALA A 114 3.88 12.79 4.00
N ALA A 115 3.56 14.02 3.56
CA ALA A 115 4.39 14.69 2.56
C ALA A 115 5.83 14.89 3.12
N PRO A 116 6.87 14.89 2.27
CA PRO A 116 8.26 15.01 2.72
C PRO A 116 8.56 16.22 3.62
N ASP A 117 7.85 17.33 3.38
CA ASP A 117 8.04 18.60 4.10
C ASP A 117 7.22 18.66 5.41
N VAL A 118 6.43 17.64 5.73
CA VAL A 118 5.66 17.58 6.97
C VAL A 118 6.56 17.11 8.11
N HIS A 119 6.73 17.97 9.11
CA HIS A 119 7.47 17.67 10.32
C HIS A 119 6.53 17.44 11.51
N VAL A 120 6.63 16.25 12.11
CA VAL A 120 5.92 15.92 13.34
C VAL A 120 6.90 15.95 14.50
N GLN A 121 6.57 16.70 15.56
CA GLN A 121 7.45 16.84 16.70
C GLN A 121 7.81 15.48 17.31
N ALA A 122 9.11 15.25 17.53
CA ALA A 122 9.65 14.03 18.11
C ALA A 122 9.38 12.73 17.31
N LEU A 123 9.02 12.86 16.03
CA LEU A 123 9.02 11.74 15.07
C LEU A 123 9.98 12.06 13.93
N GLN A 124 10.63 11.02 13.43
CA GLN A 124 11.46 11.06 12.23
C GLN A 124 10.85 10.14 11.19
N ALA A 125 11.00 10.49 9.92
CA ALA A 125 10.63 9.60 8.83
C ALA A 125 11.50 8.34 8.92
N ILE A 126 10.85 7.18 8.88
CA ILE A 126 11.54 5.88 8.93
C ILE A 126 12.05 5.53 7.52
N LYS A 127 11.22 5.78 6.51
CA LYS A 127 11.48 5.51 5.09
C LYS A 127 10.82 6.59 4.24
N SER A 128 11.41 6.84 3.09
CA SER A 128 10.85 7.60 1.98
C SER A 128 10.23 6.67 0.95
N LEU A 129 9.14 7.12 0.33
CA LEU A 129 8.48 6.48 -0.79
C LEU A 129 8.75 7.28 -2.07
N ARG A 130 9.15 6.60 -3.15
CA ARG A 130 9.32 7.17 -4.50
C ARG A 130 8.55 6.33 -5.49
N ILE A 131 7.72 6.99 -6.30
CA ILE A 131 6.93 6.35 -7.34
C ILE A 131 7.33 6.98 -8.68
N ALA A 132 8.03 6.21 -9.51
CA ALA A 132 8.32 6.60 -10.87
C ALA A 132 7.19 6.14 -11.79
N LEU A 133 6.71 7.05 -12.65
CA LEU A 133 5.62 6.81 -13.59
C LEU A 133 6.15 6.91 -15.02
N ASN A 134 5.55 6.15 -15.93
CA ASN A 134 5.87 6.11 -17.36
C ASN A 134 7.31 5.67 -17.67
N THR A 135 7.93 4.88 -16.80
CA THR A 135 9.27 4.30 -17.01
C THR A 135 9.16 2.99 -17.79
N LYS A 136 10.05 2.72 -18.74
CA LYS A 136 9.93 1.50 -19.58
C LYS A 136 10.64 0.31 -18.95
N HIS A 137 11.79 0.54 -18.33
CA HIS A 137 12.59 -0.49 -17.68
C HIS A 137 12.90 -0.09 -16.24
N ILE A 138 13.04 -1.07 -15.33
CA ILE A 138 13.45 -0.83 -13.94
C ILE A 138 14.76 -0.04 -13.88
N PHE A 139 15.68 -0.32 -14.81
CA PHE A 139 16.95 0.36 -14.91
C PHE A 139 16.81 1.89 -14.94
N ASP A 140 15.82 2.43 -15.67
CA ASP A 140 15.61 3.88 -15.77
C ASP A 140 15.30 4.52 -14.40
N GLY A 141 14.48 3.85 -13.59
CA GLY A 141 14.15 4.31 -12.24
C GLY A 141 15.32 4.16 -11.26
N LEU A 142 16.07 3.06 -11.37
CA LEU A 142 17.29 2.85 -10.58
C LEU A 142 18.36 3.89 -10.91
N ASP A 143 18.58 4.20 -12.19
CA ASP A 143 19.53 5.23 -12.64
C ASP A 143 19.15 6.61 -12.08
N ALA A 144 17.89 7.01 -12.26
CA ALA A 144 17.39 8.30 -11.79
C ALA A 144 17.53 8.48 -10.27
N LEU A 145 17.44 7.39 -9.51
CA LEU A 145 17.58 7.38 -8.04
C LEU A 145 19.00 7.04 -7.56
N LYS A 146 19.95 6.84 -8.48
CA LYS A 146 21.35 6.42 -8.20
C LYS A 146 21.44 5.13 -7.37
N LEU A 147 20.58 4.16 -7.71
CA LEU A 147 20.48 2.86 -7.04
C LEU A 147 21.05 1.70 -7.86
N GLN A 148 21.83 1.96 -8.92
CA GLN A 148 22.38 0.90 -9.78
C GLN A 148 23.37 -0.03 -9.08
N GLU A 149 24.07 0.47 -8.06
CA GLU A 149 25.10 -0.24 -7.34
C GLU A 149 24.77 -0.23 -5.84
N LEU A 150 24.08 -1.30 -5.39
CA LEU A 150 23.77 -1.51 -3.98
C LEU A 150 24.34 -2.85 -3.52
N ALA A 151 24.90 -2.88 -2.31
CA ALA A 151 25.43 -4.10 -1.71
C ALA A 151 24.37 -5.22 -1.58
N GLN A 152 23.09 -4.86 -1.52
CA GLN A 152 21.98 -5.82 -1.43
C GLN A 152 21.80 -6.68 -2.70
N TYR A 153 22.37 -6.29 -3.85
CA TYR A 153 22.28 -7.05 -5.10
C TYR A 153 23.17 -8.30 -5.12
N GLU A 154 24.19 -8.33 -4.27
CA GLU A 154 25.06 -9.50 -4.09
C GLU A 154 24.52 -10.43 -2.97
N ALA A 155 23.49 -10.00 -2.25
CA ALA A 155 22.92 -10.75 -1.14
C ALA A 155 21.78 -11.65 -1.63
N GLU A 156 21.81 -12.93 -1.24
CA GLU A 156 20.72 -13.88 -1.52
C GLU A 156 19.46 -13.64 -0.65
N LYS A 157 19.02 -12.38 -0.52
CA LYS A 157 17.84 -11.98 0.26
C LYS A 157 16.85 -11.22 -0.62
N PRO A 158 15.55 -11.53 -0.53
CA PRO A 158 14.54 -10.82 -1.31
C PRO A 158 14.35 -9.39 -0.79
N PHE A 159 14.21 -8.45 -1.73
CA PHE A 159 13.86 -7.05 -1.48
C PHE A 159 12.87 -6.48 -2.50
N VAL A 160 12.45 -7.27 -3.50
CA VAL A 160 11.46 -6.87 -4.50
C VAL A 160 10.19 -7.67 -4.28
N LEU A 161 9.12 -7.00 -3.86
CA LEU A 161 7.80 -7.60 -3.75
C LEU A 161 7.09 -7.53 -5.10
N ILE A 162 6.81 -8.70 -5.67
CA ILE A 162 6.02 -8.86 -6.89
C ILE A 162 4.55 -9.09 -6.50
N LEU A 163 3.67 -8.18 -6.89
CA LEU A 163 2.25 -8.22 -6.52
C LEU A 163 1.42 -9.18 -7.38
N ASP A 164 1.99 -9.70 -8.46
CA ASP A 164 1.31 -10.60 -9.38
C ASP A 164 1.54 -12.07 -9.02
N HIS A 165 0.59 -12.92 -9.45
CA HIS A 165 0.67 -14.34 -9.20
C HIS A 165 1.76 -15.01 -10.08
N PRO A 166 2.69 -15.79 -9.50
CA PRO A 166 3.82 -16.35 -10.25
C PRO A 166 3.43 -17.44 -11.26
N ALA A 167 2.23 -18.02 -11.17
CA ALA A 167 1.80 -19.07 -12.11
C ALA A 167 1.43 -18.55 -13.52
N ASP A 168 1.27 -17.24 -13.71
CA ASP A 168 1.01 -16.69 -15.05
C ASP A 168 2.34 -16.47 -15.81
N ILE A 169 2.60 -17.31 -16.80
CA ILE A 169 3.80 -17.24 -17.65
C ILE A 169 3.91 -15.87 -18.36
N LYS A 170 2.80 -15.23 -18.73
CA LYS A 170 2.83 -13.91 -19.37
C LYS A 170 3.32 -12.84 -18.40
N VAL A 171 2.91 -12.93 -17.13
CA VAL A 171 3.39 -12.06 -16.05
C VAL A 171 4.88 -12.27 -15.83
N LEU A 172 5.35 -13.51 -15.72
CA LEU A 172 6.78 -13.81 -15.55
C LEU A 172 7.63 -13.21 -16.67
N LYS A 173 7.22 -13.36 -17.94
CA LYS A 173 7.94 -12.76 -19.07
C LYS A 173 8.00 -11.24 -19.01
N LYS A 174 6.92 -10.59 -18.55
CA LYS A 174 6.91 -9.13 -18.37
C LYS A 174 7.88 -8.70 -17.26
N ILE A 175 7.93 -9.44 -16.15
CA ILE A 175 8.88 -9.18 -15.06
C ILE A 175 10.31 -9.34 -15.57
N GLU A 176 10.65 -10.48 -16.18
CA GLU A 176 11.98 -10.72 -16.75
C GLU A 176 12.39 -9.61 -17.73
N HIS A 177 11.48 -9.18 -18.61
CA HIS A 177 11.75 -8.09 -19.54
C HIS A 177 12.01 -6.75 -18.83
N ASN A 178 11.23 -6.40 -17.81
CA ASN A 178 11.36 -5.11 -17.12
C ASN A 178 12.66 -5.02 -16.31
N PHE A 179 13.10 -6.14 -15.73
CA PHE A 179 14.31 -6.24 -14.89
C PHE A 179 15.58 -6.66 -15.66
N SER A 180 15.46 -7.03 -16.94
CA SER A 180 16.57 -7.59 -17.76
C SER A 180 17.87 -6.77 -17.82
N GLN A 181 17.81 -5.46 -17.55
CA GLN A 181 18.97 -4.56 -17.57
C GLN A 181 19.45 -4.16 -16.17
N SER A 182 18.83 -4.69 -15.11
CA SER A 182 19.20 -4.41 -13.72
C SER A 182 20.05 -5.54 -13.13
N SER A 183 20.77 -5.25 -12.05
CA SER A 183 21.47 -6.25 -11.23
C SER A 183 20.52 -7.08 -10.35
N ILE A 184 19.21 -6.88 -10.49
CA ILE A 184 18.19 -7.57 -9.70
C ILE A 184 17.81 -8.87 -10.40
N GLU A 185 18.19 -9.98 -9.78
CA GLU A 185 17.87 -11.33 -10.23
C GLU A 185 16.62 -11.94 -9.57
N ALA A 186 16.19 -13.09 -10.10
CA ALA A 186 14.97 -13.79 -9.67
C ALA A 186 14.93 -14.19 -8.18
N HIS A 187 16.08 -14.45 -7.56
CA HIS A 187 16.17 -14.80 -6.15
C HIS A 187 15.91 -13.60 -5.22
N HIS A 188 15.95 -12.37 -5.75
CA HIS A 188 15.58 -11.15 -5.01
C HIS A 188 14.06 -10.91 -4.97
N TYR A 189 13.27 -11.70 -5.69
CA TYR A 189 11.83 -11.55 -5.77
C TYR A 189 11.12 -12.28 -4.63
N LEU A 190 10.18 -11.60 -4.00
CA LEU A 190 9.17 -12.18 -3.14
C LEU A 190 7.82 -12.09 -3.87
N PHE A 191 7.25 -13.22 -4.27
CA PHE A 191 5.96 -13.25 -4.94
C PHE A 191 4.82 -13.24 -3.92
N SER A 192 3.83 -12.38 -4.14
CA SER A 192 2.56 -12.46 -3.44
C SER A 192 1.82 -13.71 -3.91
N GLN A 193 1.67 -14.69 -3.03
CA GLN A 193 0.79 -15.83 -3.25
C GLN A 193 -0.50 -15.62 -2.48
N LEU A 194 -1.60 -15.60 -3.21
CA LEU A 194 -2.94 -15.51 -2.63
C LEU A 194 -3.20 -16.81 -1.85
N GLY A 195 -3.58 -16.65 -0.58
CA GLY A 195 -3.87 -17.77 0.32
C GLY A 195 -5.23 -18.40 0.06
N LEU A 196 -5.84 -18.93 1.14
CA LEU A 196 -7.23 -19.41 1.11
C LEU A 196 -8.20 -18.24 1.18
N GLY A 197 -9.26 -18.31 0.38
CA GLY A 197 -10.36 -17.35 0.37
C GLY A 197 -10.43 -16.51 -0.90
N HIS A 198 -11.65 -16.13 -1.27
CA HIS A 198 -11.99 -15.51 -2.55
C HIS A 198 -12.02 -13.97 -2.48
N THR A 199 -12.02 -13.40 -1.27
CA THR A 199 -11.99 -11.96 -1.03
C THR A 199 -10.60 -11.41 -1.31
N GLN A 200 -10.43 -10.70 -2.44
CA GLN A 200 -9.11 -10.28 -2.93
C GLN A 200 -9.15 -8.96 -3.72
N HIS A 201 -10.19 -8.14 -3.53
CA HIS A 201 -10.39 -6.90 -4.27
C HIS A 201 -9.23 -5.92 -4.06
N LEU A 202 -8.66 -5.90 -2.84
CA LEU A 202 -7.61 -4.96 -2.45
C LEU A 202 -6.23 -5.61 -2.26
N ALA A 203 -6.03 -6.85 -2.73
CA ALA A 203 -4.82 -7.62 -2.47
C ALA A 203 -3.52 -6.93 -2.92
N LYS A 204 -3.55 -6.16 -4.03
CA LYS A 204 -2.39 -5.41 -4.50
C LYS A 204 -2.01 -4.24 -3.58
N ILE A 205 -3.00 -3.60 -2.95
CA ILE A 205 -2.77 -2.52 -1.98
C ILE A 205 -2.18 -3.11 -0.70
N PHE A 206 -2.72 -4.24 -0.24
CA PHE A 206 -2.15 -4.99 0.86
C PHE A 206 -0.68 -5.33 0.61
N GLY A 207 -0.37 -5.89 -0.56
CA GLY A 207 1.00 -6.17 -0.96
C GLY A 207 1.87 -4.91 -1.00
N PHE A 208 1.39 -3.81 -1.60
CA PHE A 208 2.11 -2.53 -1.57
C PHE A 208 2.47 -2.10 -0.14
N MET A 209 1.50 -2.14 0.78
CA MET A 209 1.73 -1.80 2.18
C MET A 209 2.69 -2.77 2.88
N LEU A 210 2.66 -4.06 2.53
CA LEU A 210 3.64 -5.03 3.01
C LEU A 210 5.06 -4.66 2.55
N GLY A 211 5.21 -4.19 1.30
CA GLY A 211 6.48 -3.66 0.78
C GLY A 211 7.04 -2.53 1.63
N MET A 212 6.19 -1.67 2.18
CA MET A 212 6.61 -0.60 3.10
C MET A 212 7.13 -1.12 4.45
N ASN A 213 6.89 -2.38 4.79
CA ASN A 213 7.35 -3.00 6.04
C ASN A 213 8.68 -3.75 5.91
N PHE A 214 9.31 -3.75 4.72
CA PHE A 214 10.66 -4.31 4.56
C PHE A 214 11.68 -3.63 5.47
N PRO A 215 12.78 -4.30 5.87
CA PRO A 215 13.79 -3.74 6.77
C PRO A 215 14.32 -2.36 6.33
N GLU A 216 14.65 -1.50 7.30
CA GLU A 216 15.11 -0.12 7.07
C GLU A 216 16.50 -0.02 6.45
N ASP A 217 17.30 -1.07 6.59
CA ASP A 217 18.69 -1.16 6.10
C ASP A 217 18.79 -1.54 4.61
N MET A 218 17.66 -1.60 3.89
CA MET A 218 17.61 -1.90 2.46
C MET A 218 16.65 -0.99 1.68
N PHE A 219 16.89 -0.89 0.38
CA PHE A 219 15.93 -0.33 -0.56
C PHE A 219 14.98 -1.43 -1.03
N ALA A 220 13.73 -1.36 -0.61
CA ALA A 220 12.68 -2.26 -1.06
C ALA A 220 12.05 -1.74 -2.36
N MET A 221 11.56 -2.68 -3.17
CA MET A 221 10.80 -2.37 -4.37
C MET A 221 9.45 -3.08 -4.36
N VAL A 222 8.43 -2.42 -4.90
CA VAL A 222 7.12 -3.04 -5.18
C VAL A 222 6.87 -2.95 -6.67
N PHE A 223 6.48 -4.07 -7.28
CA PHE A 223 6.26 -4.15 -8.72
C PHE A 223 5.01 -4.98 -9.07
N THR A 224 4.31 -4.56 -10.13
CA THR A 224 3.24 -5.32 -10.77
C THR A 224 3.33 -5.20 -12.28
N ALA A 225 3.25 -6.33 -12.97
CA ALA A 225 3.29 -6.47 -14.43
C ALA A 225 2.04 -5.90 -15.12
N ASP A 226 0.94 -5.70 -14.38
CA ASP A 226 -0.25 -5.01 -14.88
C ASP A 226 -0.02 -3.50 -15.05
N TYR A 227 0.89 -2.94 -14.24
CA TYR A 227 1.31 -1.54 -14.30
C TYR A 227 2.83 -1.44 -14.45
N ALA A 228 3.39 -2.17 -15.41
CA ALA A 228 4.84 -2.30 -15.61
C ALA A 228 5.60 -0.98 -15.85
N GLN A 229 4.87 0.11 -16.11
CA GLN A 229 5.43 1.47 -16.23
C GLN A 229 5.41 2.29 -14.95
N THR A 230 4.97 1.68 -13.85
CA THR A 230 4.99 2.26 -12.51
C THR A 230 5.98 1.48 -11.66
N GLN A 231 6.94 2.18 -11.07
CA GLN A 231 7.97 1.59 -10.24
C GLN A 231 7.94 2.24 -8.88
N VAL A 232 7.95 1.42 -7.85
CA VAL A 232 7.83 1.86 -6.47
C VAL A 232 9.11 1.49 -5.74
N PHE A 233 9.76 2.50 -5.17
CA PHE A 233 10.99 2.36 -4.39
C PHE A 233 10.75 2.89 -2.98
N ILE A 234 11.23 2.16 -1.98
CA ILE A 234 11.07 2.47 -0.57
C ILE A 234 12.43 2.33 0.12
N GLY A 235 12.87 3.35 0.86
CA GLY A 235 14.16 3.31 1.56
C GLY A 235 14.40 4.57 2.40
N ALA A 236 15.40 4.53 3.30
CA ALA A 236 15.61 5.59 4.30
C ALA A 236 15.86 6.98 3.67
N GLU A 237 16.82 7.09 2.75
CA GLU A 237 17.12 8.34 2.03
C GLU A 237 17.53 8.03 0.58
N PHE A 238 16.93 8.75 -0.37
CA PHE A 238 17.34 8.71 -1.77
C PHE A 238 18.34 9.84 -2.01
N SER A 239 19.41 9.56 -2.76
CA SER A 239 20.38 10.57 -3.15
C SER A 239 19.70 11.64 -4.00
N GLU A 240 19.91 12.93 -3.68
CA GLU A 240 19.51 14.06 -4.55
C GLU A 240 20.35 14.12 -5.84
#